data_AF-A0A3D0XWM1-F1
#
_entry.id   AF-A0A3D0XWM1-F1
#
_cell.length_a   1.000
_cell.length_b   1.000
_cell.length_c   1.000
_cell.angle_alpha   90.00
_cell.angle_beta   90.00
_cell.angle_gamma   90.00
#
_symmetry.space_group_name_H-M   'P 1'
#
loop_
_entity.id
_entity.type
_entity.pdbx_description
1 polymer ?
#
loop_
_entity_poly.entity_id
_entity_poly.type
_entity_poly.pdbx_seq_one_letter_code
_entity_poly.pdbx_strand_id
1 'polypeptide(L)'
;MKKVFLIIGVIVLISIVIVLSTLKNNNTITTVSKIYKNSELFTTKDLEQNVNTTNATKYTVSDGENINITSEGVYVISGTAKNVTIYIEAGDTDKVQIVLENTSITNETMPVIYIKTADKVFITSNGSNTLKVTGTFVKDESNNLNAVIFSKQDITLNGEGTLNIESSQNGITGKDDIKITGGTYNIKSSAVAIRANDSIRIADGILNINAGTDGLHAENSSDDTKGYVFIAKGNIEIDATDDCIHGTSVVQIDDGTLFLNGAEGIEGTYVQINGGNLSINATGDGINAGSKSESYKVTIEITGGEITIVMADGDTDGIDANGDIIISGGTINVTGNSTFDYDGTATFTGGTIIVNGNKVDTIPNSATGQN
;
A
#
# COMPACT_ATOMS: atom_id res chain seq x y z
N MET A 1 -37.79 70.09 21.25
CA MET A 1 -37.62 71.22 22.19
C MET A 1 -37.27 70.67 23.57
N LYS A 2 -36.21 71.22 24.20
CA LYS A 2 -35.82 71.17 25.64
C LYS A 2 -35.45 69.79 26.22
N LYS A 3 -34.17 69.49 26.52
CA LYS A 3 -33.22 69.97 27.56
C LYS A 3 -33.45 69.45 29.01
N VAL A 4 -32.49 68.59 29.45
CA VAL A 4 -31.71 68.60 30.73
C VAL A 4 -32.44 68.06 31.99
N PHE A 5 -31.90 67.17 32.86
CA PHE A 5 -30.70 67.16 33.73
C PHE A 5 -30.22 65.69 33.95
N LEU A 6 -28.94 65.29 33.95
CA LEU A 6 -27.78 65.55 34.86
C LEU A 6 -27.99 65.10 36.32
N ILE A 7 -27.41 63.96 36.71
CA ILE A 7 -26.87 63.72 38.07
C ILE A 7 -25.46 63.10 37.95
N ILE A 8 -24.59 63.64 38.78
CA ILE A 8 -23.12 63.56 38.85
C ILE A 8 -22.71 62.55 39.93
N GLY A 9 -21.55 61.89 39.72
CA GLY A 9 -20.65 61.36 40.75
C GLY A 9 -20.99 59.95 41.24
N VAL A 10 -20.08 58.99 41.25
CA VAL A 10 -18.77 59.05 41.89
C VAL A 10 -17.72 58.27 41.09
N ILE A 11 -16.58 58.92 40.86
CA ILE A 11 -15.31 58.33 40.43
C ILE A 11 -14.69 57.64 41.64
N VAL A 12 -14.42 56.34 41.53
CA VAL A 12 -13.33 55.69 42.28
C VAL A 12 -12.35 55.14 41.27
N LEU A 13 -11.29 55.92 41.06
CA LEU A 13 -10.02 55.45 40.54
C LEU A 13 -9.37 54.64 41.66
N ILE A 14 -8.87 53.42 41.40
CA ILE A 14 -7.58 52.93 41.93
C ILE A 14 -7.27 51.52 41.38
N SER A 15 -6.07 51.46 40.80
CA SER A 15 -5.17 50.33 40.54
C SER A 15 -5.59 49.22 39.57
N ILE A 16 -5.05 49.35 38.36
CA ILE A 16 -4.47 48.26 37.57
C ILE A 16 -3.57 47.41 38.48
N VAL A 17 -3.90 46.12 38.59
CA VAL A 17 -2.94 45.06 38.87
C VAL A 17 -3.07 44.08 37.73
N ILE A 18 -2.06 44.06 36.87
CA ILE A 18 -1.83 43.00 35.90
C ILE A 18 -1.51 41.75 36.73
N VAL A 19 -2.43 40.79 36.76
CA VAL A 19 -2.09 39.41 37.07
C VAL A 19 -2.30 38.61 35.79
N LEU A 20 -1.19 38.38 35.10
CA LEU A 20 -1.03 37.27 34.18
C LEU A 20 -1.28 35.98 34.97
N SER A 21 -2.40 35.31 34.72
CA SER A 21 -2.60 33.94 35.18
C SER A 21 -3.06 33.07 34.01
N THR A 22 -2.06 32.46 33.37
CA THR A 22 -2.06 31.07 32.87
C THR A 22 -3.27 30.61 32.04
N LEU A 23 -3.12 30.71 30.72
CA LEU A 23 -3.60 29.67 29.81
C LEU A 23 -2.90 28.36 30.18
N LYS A 24 -3.65 27.42 30.77
CA LYS A 24 -3.23 26.01 30.82
C LYS A 24 -3.92 25.28 29.67
N ASN A 25 -3.08 24.81 28.77
CA ASN A 25 -3.34 23.85 27.70
C ASN A 25 -4.31 22.74 28.09
N ASN A 26 -5.10 22.30 27.11
CA ASN A 26 -5.16 20.91 26.71
C ASN A 26 -5.66 20.86 25.26
N ASN A 27 -4.75 21.17 24.33
CA ASN A 27 -4.82 20.69 22.96
C ASN A 27 -3.43 20.14 22.63
N THR A 28 -3.12 18.97 23.17
CA THR A 28 -2.15 18.07 22.56
C THR A 28 -2.97 17.04 21.81
N ILE A 29 -3.53 17.45 20.66
CA ILE A 29 -3.76 16.49 19.60
C ILE A 29 -2.36 16.23 19.07
N THR A 30 -1.69 15.20 19.59
CA THR A 30 -0.51 14.66 18.93
C THR A 30 -1.03 14.03 17.65
N THR A 31 -1.22 14.83 16.60
CA THR A 31 -1.39 14.29 15.26
C THR A 31 -0.11 13.52 14.98
N VAL A 32 -0.21 12.20 15.01
CA VAL A 32 0.76 11.31 14.39
C VAL A 32 1.01 11.84 12.97
N SER A 33 2.26 12.18 12.67
CA SER A 33 2.61 12.80 11.40
C SER A 33 2.64 11.74 10.30
N LYS A 34 1.47 11.40 9.74
CA LYS A 34 1.39 10.53 8.57
C LYS A 34 2.16 11.15 7.39
N ILE A 35 3.03 10.37 6.74
CA ILE A 35 3.75 10.82 5.53
C ILE A 35 2.75 11.10 4.43
N TYR A 36 1.90 10.12 4.14
CA TYR A 36 0.79 10.21 3.20
C TYR A 36 -0.54 10.31 3.92
N LYS A 37 -1.41 11.16 3.41
CA LYS A 37 -2.79 11.29 3.90
C LYS A 37 -3.71 10.54 2.97
N ASN A 38 -4.41 9.54 3.50
CA ASN A 38 -5.40 8.75 2.75
C ASN A 38 -6.37 9.62 1.91
N SER A 39 -6.83 10.75 2.46
CA SER A 39 -7.74 11.70 1.79
C SER A 39 -7.19 12.33 0.50
N GLU A 40 -5.89 12.24 0.26
CA GLU A 40 -5.20 12.83 -0.90
C GLU A 40 -4.77 11.78 -1.93
N LEU A 41 -4.87 10.47 -1.60
CA LEU A 41 -4.31 9.39 -2.42
C LEU A 41 -5.30 8.79 -3.42
N PHE A 42 -6.60 8.87 -3.13
CA PHE A 42 -7.66 8.26 -3.93
C PHE A 42 -8.68 9.30 -4.38
N THR A 43 -9.05 9.27 -5.66
CA THR A 43 -10.16 10.07 -6.17
C THR A 43 -11.51 9.41 -5.84
N THR A 44 -12.61 10.17 -5.91
CA THR A 44 -13.96 9.60 -5.80
C THR A 44 -14.22 8.51 -6.84
N LYS A 45 -13.63 8.64 -8.04
CA LYS A 45 -13.77 7.65 -9.10
C LYS A 45 -12.97 6.38 -8.80
N ASP A 46 -11.80 6.52 -8.18
CA ASP A 46 -10.99 5.36 -7.78
C ASP A 46 -11.77 4.47 -6.80
N LEU A 47 -12.51 5.09 -5.87
CA LEU A 47 -13.29 4.42 -4.82
C LEU A 47 -14.66 3.87 -5.29
N GLU A 48 -15.07 4.11 -6.53
CA GLU A 48 -16.36 3.63 -7.06
C GLU A 48 -16.33 2.11 -7.31
N GLN A 49 -16.97 1.33 -6.42
CA GLN A 49 -16.99 -0.14 -6.51
C GLN A 49 -18.04 -0.69 -7.47
N ASN A 50 -19.05 0.09 -7.83
CA ASN A 50 -20.14 -0.34 -8.71
C ASN A 50 -20.22 0.59 -9.92
N VAL A 51 -20.10 0.03 -11.12
CA VAL A 51 -20.11 0.79 -12.38
C VAL A 51 -21.45 0.64 -13.08
N ASN A 52 -22.04 1.74 -13.54
CA ASN A 52 -23.23 1.68 -14.39
C ASN A 52 -22.86 1.19 -15.80
N THR A 53 -23.34 -0.01 -16.16
CA THR A 53 -23.04 -0.67 -17.43
C THR A 53 -24.15 -0.55 -18.48
N THR A 54 -25.18 0.27 -18.26
CA THR A 54 -26.36 0.39 -19.15
C THR A 54 -25.97 0.74 -20.58
N ASN A 55 -25.00 1.65 -20.76
CA ASN A 55 -24.52 2.13 -22.06
C ASN A 55 -23.12 1.60 -22.39
N ALA A 56 -22.65 0.56 -21.68
CA ALA A 56 -21.33 0.02 -21.91
C ALA A 56 -21.25 -0.74 -23.24
N THR A 57 -20.11 -0.64 -23.90
CA THR A 57 -19.78 -1.53 -25.03
C THR A 57 -19.50 -2.92 -24.45
N LYS A 58 -20.07 -3.97 -25.04
CA LYS A 58 -19.96 -5.34 -24.51
C LYS A 58 -19.15 -6.22 -25.44
N TYR A 59 -18.22 -6.98 -24.88
CA TYR A 59 -17.47 -8.03 -25.55
C TYR A 59 -17.67 -9.36 -24.84
N THR A 60 -17.87 -10.41 -25.63
CA THR A 60 -17.68 -11.80 -25.21
C THR A 60 -16.40 -12.30 -25.83
N VAL A 61 -15.46 -12.78 -25.02
CA VAL A 61 -14.17 -13.25 -25.52
C VAL A 61 -14.29 -14.57 -26.29
N SER A 62 -13.48 -14.72 -27.32
CA SER A 62 -13.36 -15.92 -28.17
C SER A 62 -11.90 -16.25 -28.38
N ASP A 63 -11.56 -17.54 -28.51
CA ASP A 63 -10.17 -18.00 -28.68
C ASP A 63 -9.46 -17.28 -29.85
N GLY A 64 -8.30 -16.70 -29.59
CA GLY A 64 -7.47 -16.02 -30.59
C GLY A 64 -7.96 -14.64 -31.05
N GLU A 65 -9.10 -14.16 -30.53
CA GLU A 65 -9.69 -12.88 -30.94
C GLU A 65 -9.38 -11.77 -29.94
N ASN A 66 -8.35 -10.97 -30.25
CA ASN A 66 -7.98 -9.80 -29.44
C ASN A 66 -9.08 -8.73 -29.44
N ILE A 67 -9.17 -7.98 -28.33
CA ILE A 67 -10.04 -6.83 -28.18
C ILE A 67 -9.18 -5.56 -28.22
N ASN A 68 -9.54 -4.58 -29.03
CA ASN A 68 -8.85 -3.29 -29.14
C ASN A 68 -9.76 -2.17 -28.66
N ILE A 69 -9.38 -1.50 -27.59
CA ILE A 69 -10.08 -0.36 -27.01
C ILE A 69 -9.24 0.90 -27.25
N THR A 70 -9.76 1.79 -28.09
CA THR A 70 -9.02 2.95 -28.61
C THR A 70 -9.68 4.30 -28.28
N SER A 71 -10.64 4.32 -27.35
CA SER A 71 -11.38 5.53 -27.00
C SER A 71 -11.87 5.46 -25.54
N GLU A 72 -12.11 6.63 -24.95
CA GLU A 72 -12.79 6.76 -23.66
C GLU A 72 -14.13 6.00 -23.65
N GLY A 73 -14.44 5.31 -22.55
CA GLY A 73 -15.70 4.61 -22.39
C GLY A 73 -15.72 3.54 -21.30
N VAL A 74 -16.89 2.92 -21.14
CA VAL A 74 -17.11 1.75 -20.27
C VAL A 74 -17.26 0.51 -21.14
N TYR A 75 -16.48 -0.53 -20.83
CA TYR A 75 -16.39 -1.76 -21.60
C TYR A 75 -16.63 -2.96 -20.68
N VAL A 76 -17.68 -3.74 -20.94
CA VAL A 76 -17.96 -4.99 -20.22
C VAL A 76 -17.36 -6.15 -20.99
N ILE A 77 -16.48 -6.89 -20.35
CA ILE A 77 -15.84 -8.08 -20.91
C ILE A 77 -16.39 -9.31 -20.17
N SER A 78 -16.71 -10.37 -20.91
CA SER A 78 -17.29 -11.59 -20.35
C SER A 78 -16.87 -12.83 -21.14
N GLY A 79 -17.06 -14.02 -20.56
CA GLY A 79 -16.85 -15.29 -21.25
C GLY A 79 -15.50 -15.94 -20.94
N THR A 80 -15.19 -17.04 -21.63
CA THR A 80 -13.96 -17.80 -21.45
C THR A 80 -13.23 -17.95 -22.78
N ALA A 81 -11.93 -17.66 -22.82
CA ALA A 81 -11.13 -17.77 -24.04
C ALA A 81 -9.64 -18.05 -23.76
N LYS A 82 -8.94 -18.46 -24.81
CA LYS A 82 -7.49 -18.61 -24.86
C LYS A 82 -6.86 -17.68 -25.87
N ASN A 83 -5.62 -17.26 -25.60
CA ASN A 83 -4.82 -16.47 -26.53
C ASN A 83 -5.53 -15.18 -26.99
N VAL A 84 -6.13 -14.47 -26.02
CA VAL A 84 -6.81 -13.18 -26.19
C VAL A 84 -6.09 -12.13 -25.36
N THR A 85 -5.69 -11.04 -26.01
CA THR A 85 -5.23 -9.83 -25.33
C THR A 85 -6.28 -8.72 -25.48
N ILE A 86 -6.58 -8.06 -24.37
CA ILE A 86 -7.36 -6.82 -24.33
C ILE A 86 -6.37 -5.66 -24.37
N TYR A 87 -6.24 -5.03 -25.53
CA TYR A 87 -5.39 -3.86 -25.73
C TYR A 87 -6.16 -2.59 -25.41
N ILE A 88 -5.54 -1.71 -24.61
CA ILE A 88 -6.01 -0.35 -24.36
C ILE A 88 -4.96 0.61 -24.94
N GLU A 89 -5.34 1.29 -26.01
CA GLU A 89 -4.54 2.27 -26.74
C GLU A 89 -5.44 3.47 -27.08
N ALA A 90 -5.96 4.10 -26.02
CA ALA A 90 -6.83 5.27 -26.10
C ALA A 90 -5.99 6.56 -26.09
N GLY A 91 -6.64 7.72 -26.29
CA GLY A 91 -5.96 9.01 -26.25
C GLY A 91 -5.38 9.33 -24.87
N ASP A 92 -4.34 10.17 -24.82
CA ASP A 92 -3.62 10.52 -23.57
C ASP A 92 -4.49 11.29 -22.55
N THR A 93 -5.69 11.74 -22.94
CA THR A 93 -6.68 12.37 -22.07
C THR A 93 -7.87 11.46 -21.76
N ASP A 94 -7.93 10.28 -22.38
CA ASP A 94 -9.08 9.38 -22.33
C ASP A 94 -9.04 8.52 -21.06
N LYS A 95 -10.18 8.41 -20.38
CA LYS A 95 -10.35 7.51 -19.24
C LYS A 95 -11.09 6.26 -19.68
N VAL A 96 -10.51 5.09 -19.42
CA VAL A 96 -11.10 3.81 -19.86
C VAL A 96 -11.51 3.00 -18.65
N GLN A 97 -12.74 2.51 -18.63
CA GLN A 97 -13.28 1.64 -17.61
C GLN A 97 -13.54 0.26 -18.18
N ILE A 98 -12.74 -0.73 -17.78
CA ILE A 98 -12.98 -2.14 -18.05
C ILE A 98 -13.78 -2.72 -16.89
N VAL A 99 -14.87 -3.43 -17.18
CA VAL A 99 -15.65 -4.20 -16.23
C VAL A 99 -15.53 -5.67 -16.62
N LEU A 100 -14.80 -6.44 -15.82
CA LEU A 100 -14.68 -7.88 -16.00
C LEU A 100 -15.90 -8.55 -15.36
N GLU A 101 -16.71 -9.24 -16.16
CA GLU A 101 -17.94 -9.90 -15.71
C GLU A 101 -17.86 -11.40 -16.00
N ASN A 102 -17.43 -12.17 -15.00
CA ASN A 102 -17.19 -13.62 -15.10
C ASN A 102 -16.28 -13.98 -16.29
N THR A 103 -15.21 -13.23 -16.47
CA THR A 103 -14.23 -13.37 -17.55
C THR A 103 -13.13 -14.35 -17.15
N SER A 104 -12.84 -15.34 -17.99
CA SER A 104 -11.74 -16.29 -17.80
C SER A 104 -10.86 -16.37 -19.04
N ILE A 105 -9.65 -15.79 -19.00
CA ILE A 105 -8.73 -15.76 -20.14
C ILE A 105 -7.40 -16.42 -19.76
N THR A 106 -6.89 -17.29 -20.64
CA THR A 106 -5.54 -17.86 -20.51
C THR A 106 -4.73 -17.56 -21.76
N ASN A 107 -3.62 -16.84 -21.60
CA ASN A 107 -2.64 -16.62 -22.66
C ASN A 107 -1.39 -17.47 -22.46
N GLU A 108 -0.67 -17.73 -23.55
CA GLU A 108 0.64 -18.37 -23.47
C GLU A 108 1.77 -17.34 -23.31
N THR A 109 1.74 -16.23 -24.07
CA THR A 109 2.92 -15.37 -24.23
C THR A 109 2.66 -13.87 -24.09
N MET A 110 1.41 -13.43 -24.08
CA MET A 110 1.03 -12.02 -23.97
C MET A 110 0.26 -11.75 -22.68
N PRO A 111 0.35 -10.54 -22.10
CA PRO A 111 -0.57 -10.10 -21.06
C PRO A 111 -2.02 -10.32 -21.50
N VAL A 112 -2.89 -10.64 -20.55
CA VAL A 112 -4.33 -10.71 -20.81
C VAL A 112 -4.89 -9.31 -20.98
N ILE A 113 -4.43 -8.35 -20.17
CA ILE A 113 -4.74 -6.93 -20.31
C ILE A 113 -3.43 -6.19 -20.53
N TYR A 114 -3.35 -5.46 -21.65
CA TYR A 114 -2.19 -4.65 -21.98
C TYR A 114 -2.61 -3.21 -22.25
N ILE A 115 -2.26 -2.32 -21.32
CA ILE A 115 -2.54 -0.89 -21.39
C ILE A 115 -1.30 -0.17 -21.91
N LYS A 116 -1.41 0.36 -23.12
CA LYS A 116 -0.34 1.10 -23.80
C LYS A 116 -0.46 2.61 -23.54
N THR A 117 -1.64 3.17 -23.76
CA THR A 117 -1.93 4.61 -23.63
C THR A 117 -3.38 4.84 -23.19
N ALA A 118 -3.55 5.79 -22.28
CA ALA A 118 -4.78 6.36 -21.73
C ALA A 118 -4.36 7.40 -20.67
N ASP A 119 -5.25 8.30 -20.25
CA ASP A 119 -5.01 9.13 -19.04
C ASP A 119 -5.05 8.24 -17.78
N LYS A 120 -6.07 7.39 -17.69
CA LYS A 120 -6.26 6.46 -16.57
C LYS A 120 -7.10 5.28 -16.97
N VAL A 121 -6.75 4.09 -16.48
CA VAL A 121 -7.54 2.88 -16.68
C VAL A 121 -8.08 2.35 -15.34
N PHE A 122 -9.36 2.04 -15.33
CA PHE A 122 -10.04 1.37 -14.24
C PHE A 122 -10.35 -0.06 -14.66
N ILE A 123 -10.04 -1.04 -13.81
CA ILE A 123 -10.38 -2.45 -14.01
C ILE A 123 -11.28 -2.84 -12.84
N THR A 124 -12.58 -2.90 -13.11
CA THR A 124 -13.61 -3.26 -12.13
C THR A 124 -13.92 -4.75 -12.23
N SER A 125 -13.76 -5.48 -11.14
CA SER A 125 -14.15 -6.89 -11.07
C SER A 125 -15.61 -7.01 -10.65
N ASN A 126 -16.39 -7.71 -11.46
CA ASN A 126 -17.75 -8.15 -11.15
C ASN A 126 -17.85 -9.68 -11.32
N GLY A 127 -18.48 -10.36 -10.36
CA GLY A 127 -18.48 -11.82 -10.33
C GLY A 127 -17.07 -12.41 -10.11
N SER A 128 -16.81 -13.61 -10.65
CA SER A 128 -15.51 -14.30 -10.49
C SER A 128 -14.74 -14.34 -11.80
N ASN A 129 -13.59 -13.68 -11.84
CA ASN A 129 -12.75 -13.53 -13.02
C ASN A 129 -11.43 -14.28 -12.85
N THR A 130 -10.87 -14.82 -13.92
CA THR A 130 -9.59 -15.55 -13.91
C THR A 130 -8.74 -15.14 -15.11
N LEU A 131 -7.55 -14.59 -14.87
CA LEU A 131 -6.63 -14.18 -15.92
C LEU A 131 -5.30 -14.91 -15.72
N LYS A 132 -4.80 -15.58 -16.75
CA LYS A 132 -3.57 -16.38 -16.65
C LYS A 132 -2.63 -16.15 -17.80
N VAL A 133 -1.32 -16.22 -17.51
CA VAL A 133 -0.29 -16.41 -18.52
C VAL A 133 0.56 -17.62 -18.14
N THR A 134 0.52 -18.67 -18.97
CA THR A 134 1.12 -19.97 -18.64
C THR A 134 2.48 -20.23 -19.28
N GLY A 135 2.83 -19.50 -20.33
CA GLY A 135 4.11 -19.65 -21.03
C GLY A 135 5.10 -18.56 -20.64
N THR A 136 6.00 -18.23 -21.57
CA THR A 136 7.00 -17.18 -21.40
C THR A 136 6.55 -15.93 -22.12
N PHE A 137 6.56 -14.79 -21.42
CA PHE A 137 6.20 -13.53 -22.03
C PHE A 137 7.13 -13.16 -23.19
N VAL A 138 6.56 -12.70 -24.30
CA VAL A 138 7.32 -12.07 -25.38
C VAL A 138 7.51 -10.58 -25.10
N LYS A 139 8.50 -9.99 -25.76
CA LYS A 139 8.70 -8.53 -25.72
C LYS A 139 7.76 -7.84 -26.70
N ASP A 140 7.33 -6.63 -26.35
CA ASP A 140 6.69 -5.70 -27.28
C ASP A 140 7.55 -4.44 -27.38
N GLU A 141 8.23 -4.28 -28.51
CA GLU A 141 9.24 -3.25 -28.73
C GLU A 141 10.35 -3.27 -27.66
N SER A 142 10.52 -2.18 -26.91
CA SER A 142 11.44 -2.08 -25.77
C SER A 142 10.84 -2.55 -24.45
N ASN A 143 9.55 -2.90 -24.42
CA ASN A 143 8.87 -3.31 -23.19
C ASN A 143 9.09 -4.80 -22.95
N ASN A 144 9.66 -5.11 -21.79
CA ASN A 144 9.63 -6.46 -21.25
C ASN A 144 8.24 -6.67 -20.65
N LEU A 145 7.29 -7.15 -21.46
CA LEU A 145 6.02 -7.61 -20.94
C LEU A 145 6.32 -8.76 -19.98
N ASN A 146 5.86 -8.66 -18.75
CA ASN A 146 6.22 -9.59 -17.68
C ASN A 146 5.10 -9.83 -16.69
N ALA A 147 3.85 -9.52 -17.06
CA ALA A 147 2.70 -9.61 -16.19
C ALA A 147 1.41 -9.95 -16.93
N VAL A 148 0.48 -10.59 -16.22
CA VAL A 148 -0.86 -10.91 -16.74
C VAL A 148 -1.65 -9.63 -17.04
N ILE A 149 -1.52 -8.64 -16.17
CA ILE A 149 -1.96 -7.27 -16.41
C ILE A 149 -0.70 -6.42 -16.49
N PHE A 150 -0.45 -5.84 -17.65
CA PHE A 150 0.69 -4.95 -17.86
C PHE A 150 0.19 -3.57 -18.26
N SER A 151 0.57 -2.55 -17.51
CA SER A 151 0.20 -1.17 -17.77
C SER A 151 1.39 -0.25 -17.89
N LYS A 152 1.38 0.58 -18.94
CA LYS A 152 2.26 1.73 -19.09
C LYS A 152 1.69 3.02 -18.46
N GLN A 153 0.49 2.96 -17.89
CA GLN A 153 -0.25 4.09 -17.32
C GLN A 153 -0.68 3.76 -15.89
N ASP A 154 -1.18 4.75 -15.16
CA ASP A 154 -1.88 4.58 -13.90
C ASP A 154 -3.07 3.61 -14.04
N ILE A 155 -3.16 2.65 -13.11
CA ILE A 155 -4.32 1.75 -13.02
C ILE A 155 -4.99 1.80 -11.65
N THR A 156 -6.33 1.69 -11.68
CA THR A 156 -7.12 1.43 -10.49
C THR A 156 -7.88 0.11 -10.62
N LEU A 157 -7.67 -0.77 -9.67
CA LEU A 157 -8.34 -2.04 -9.49
C LEU A 157 -9.42 -1.84 -8.41
N ASN A 158 -10.68 -2.08 -8.78
CA ASN A 158 -11.82 -1.90 -7.88
C ASN A 158 -12.91 -2.92 -8.22
N GLY A 159 -14.08 -2.77 -7.60
CA GLY A 159 -15.20 -3.69 -7.78
C GLY A 159 -15.42 -4.58 -6.58
N GLU A 160 -16.57 -5.24 -6.55
CA GLU A 160 -16.94 -6.17 -5.47
C GLU A 160 -16.63 -7.63 -5.81
N GLY A 161 -16.20 -7.90 -7.05
CA GLY A 161 -15.90 -9.23 -7.55
C GLY A 161 -14.53 -9.77 -7.13
N THR A 162 -14.25 -10.99 -7.60
CA THR A 162 -12.98 -11.69 -7.44
C THR A 162 -12.17 -11.65 -8.73
N LEU A 163 -10.88 -11.41 -8.63
CA LEU A 163 -9.90 -11.52 -9.71
C LEU A 163 -8.81 -12.54 -9.32
N ASN A 164 -8.80 -13.68 -10.00
CA ASN A 164 -7.79 -14.71 -9.84
C ASN A 164 -6.70 -14.52 -10.91
N ILE A 165 -5.44 -14.42 -10.51
CA ILE A 165 -4.29 -14.21 -11.40
C ILE A 165 -3.29 -15.34 -11.20
N GLU A 166 -2.85 -15.96 -12.29
CA GLU A 166 -1.75 -16.94 -12.28
C GLU A 166 -0.70 -16.58 -13.34
N SER A 167 0.56 -16.44 -12.93
CA SER A 167 1.66 -15.99 -13.78
C SER A 167 2.96 -16.74 -13.50
N SER A 168 3.69 -17.07 -14.57
CA SER A 168 5.08 -17.54 -14.51
C SER A 168 6.09 -16.42 -14.25
N GLN A 169 5.66 -15.15 -14.33
CA GLN A 169 6.41 -13.97 -13.94
C GLN A 169 5.52 -13.12 -13.02
N ASN A 170 5.50 -11.80 -13.15
CA ASN A 170 4.72 -10.96 -12.26
C ASN A 170 3.22 -11.18 -12.45
N GLY A 171 2.41 -10.96 -11.40
CA GLY A 171 0.96 -10.94 -11.55
C GLY A 171 0.49 -9.70 -12.30
N ILE A 172 0.78 -8.54 -11.72
CA ILE A 172 0.43 -7.21 -12.24
C ILE A 172 1.69 -6.35 -12.28
N THR A 173 1.97 -5.71 -13.41
CA THR A 173 3.04 -4.71 -13.56
C THR A 173 2.44 -3.39 -14.02
N GLY A 174 2.66 -2.32 -13.26
CA GLY A 174 2.37 -0.94 -13.63
C GLY A 174 3.66 -0.14 -13.76
N LYS A 175 3.80 0.67 -14.81
CA LYS A 175 4.94 1.56 -14.99
C LYS A 175 4.81 2.91 -14.28
N ASP A 176 3.66 3.16 -13.67
CA ASP A 176 3.38 4.32 -12.81
C ASP A 176 2.69 3.82 -11.52
N ASP A 177 1.52 4.35 -11.17
CA ASP A 177 0.76 4.00 -9.97
C ASP A 177 -0.16 2.78 -10.17
N ILE A 178 -0.23 1.92 -9.16
CA ILE A 178 -1.27 0.90 -9.00
C ILE A 178 -2.11 1.22 -7.77
N LYS A 179 -3.42 1.35 -7.95
CA LYS A 179 -4.38 1.52 -6.86
C LYS A 179 -5.28 0.30 -6.74
N ILE A 180 -5.53 -0.15 -5.53
CA ILE A 180 -6.54 -1.17 -5.19
C ILE A 180 -7.50 -0.55 -4.20
N THR A 181 -8.78 -0.44 -4.55
CA THR A 181 -9.76 0.25 -3.68
C THR A 181 -10.88 -0.64 -3.16
N GLY A 182 -10.89 -1.90 -3.58
CA GLY A 182 -11.83 -2.92 -3.14
C GLY A 182 -11.72 -4.18 -4.01
N GLY A 183 -12.53 -5.19 -3.68
CA GLY A 183 -12.58 -6.47 -4.37
C GLY A 183 -11.73 -7.55 -3.70
N THR A 184 -11.73 -8.74 -4.29
CA THR A 184 -10.90 -9.87 -3.86
C THR A 184 -9.87 -10.22 -4.94
N TYR A 185 -8.59 -10.29 -4.58
CA TYR A 185 -7.50 -10.62 -5.49
C TYR A 185 -6.79 -11.88 -5.00
N ASN A 186 -6.84 -12.94 -5.79
CA ASN A 186 -6.09 -14.17 -5.52
C ASN A 186 -4.95 -14.24 -6.54
N ILE A 187 -3.72 -13.96 -6.14
CA ILE A 187 -2.60 -13.82 -7.06
C ILE A 187 -1.56 -14.89 -6.77
N LYS A 188 -1.25 -15.72 -7.76
CA LYS A 188 -0.13 -16.64 -7.75
C LYS A 188 0.88 -16.22 -8.82
N SER A 189 2.08 -15.87 -8.41
CA SER A 189 3.15 -15.41 -9.27
C SER A 189 4.44 -16.15 -8.93
N SER A 190 5.23 -16.53 -9.94
CA SER A 190 6.59 -17.06 -9.70
C SER A 190 7.66 -15.96 -9.52
N ALA A 191 7.26 -14.69 -9.60
CA ALA A 191 8.10 -13.52 -9.34
C ALA A 191 7.33 -12.58 -8.41
N VAL A 192 7.28 -11.28 -8.71
CA VAL A 192 6.57 -10.30 -7.90
C VAL A 192 5.06 -10.36 -8.18
N ALA A 193 4.22 -10.51 -7.15
CA ALA A 193 2.78 -10.56 -7.39
C ALA A 193 2.22 -9.23 -7.94
N ILE A 194 2.55 -8.11 -7.31
CA ILE A 194 2.19 -6.76 -7.78
C ILE A 194 3.42 -5.86 -7.79
N ARG A 195 3.83 -5.42 -8.97
CA ARG A 195 4.95 -4.48 -9.16
C ARG A 195 4.48 -3.15 -9.70
N ALA A 196 4.79 -2.07 -9.01
CA ALA A 196 4.63 -0.71 -9.50
C ALA A 196 5.99 -0.02 -9.62
N ASN A 197 6.09 0.97 -10.50
CA ASN A 197 7.24 1.85 -10.52
C ASN A 197 7.08 2.97 -9.48
N ASP A 198 5.93 3.66 -9.49
CA ASP A 198 5.75 4.86 -8.68
C ASP A 198 5.15 4.57 -7.32
N SER A 199 4.02 3.84 -7.27
CA SER A 199 3.44 3.42 -6.00
C SER A 199 2.43 2.30 -6.10
N ILE A 200 2.28 1.58 -5.00
CA ILE A 200 1.13 0.70 -4.75
C ILE A 200 0.30 1.32 -3.63
N ARG A 201 -0.99 1.58 -3.87
CA ARG A 201 -1.89 2.20 -2.89
C ARG A 201 -3.14 1.35 -2.69
N ILE A 202 -3.36 0.89 -1.47
CA ILE A 202 -4.48 0.03 -1.11
C ILE A 202 -5.43 0.83 -0.20
N ALA A 203 -6.63 1.13 -0.68
CA ALA A 203 -7.66 1.78 0.14
C ALA A 203 -8.45 0.77 0.98
N ASP A 204 -8.74 -0.40 0.38
CA ASP A 204 -9.45 -1.53 0.98
C ASP A 204 -9.33 -2.75 0.04
N GLY A 205 -9.77 -3.92 0.49
CA GLY A 205 -9.85 -5.14 -0.30
C GLY A 205 -9.43 -6.39 0.45
N ILE A 206 -9.61 -7.54 -0.21
CA ILE A 206 -9.08 -8.84 0.23
C ILE A 206 -7.98 -9.26 -0.75
N LEU A 207 -6.75 -9.39 -0.30
CA LEU A 207 -5.62 -9.80 -1.13
C LEU A 207 -5.05 -11.10 -0.56
N ASN A 208 -5.07 -12.17 -1.35
CA ASN A 208 -4.46 -13.46 -1.02
C ASN A 208 -3.35 -13.72 -2.05
N ILE A 209 -2.10 -13.56 -1.64
CA ILE A 209 -0.95 -13.52 -2.53
C ILE A 209 0.02 -14.67 -2.21
N ASN A 210 0.43 -15.38 -3.26
CA ASN A 210 1.57 -16.28 -3.25
C ASN A 210 2.57 -15.81 -4.32
N ALA A 211 3.71 -15.29 -3.88
CA ALA A 211 4.75 -14.73 -4.71
C ALA A 211 6.03 -15.57 -4.66
N GLY A 212 6.71 -15.66 -5.80
CA GLY A 212 7.99 -16.35 -5.92
C GLY A 212 9.20 -15.45 -5.66
N THR A 213 8.97 -14.15 -5.51
CA THR A 213 9.85 -13.16 -4.87
C THR A 213 8.98 -12.31 -3.93
N ASP A 214 8.70 -11.05 -4.26
CA ASP A 214 7.97 -10.12 -3.40
C ASP A 214 6.46 -10.19 -3.60
N GLY A 215 5.69 -9.97 -2.53
CA GLY A 215 4.25 -9.78 -2.64
C GLY A 215 3.92 -8.46 -3.34
N LEU A 216 4.24 -7.35 -2.69
CA LEU A 216 4.06 -6.00 -3.19
C LEU A 216 5.43 -5.34 -3.36
N HIS A 217 5.76 -4.84 -4.54
CA HIS A 217 7.04 -4.15 -4.79
C HIS A 217 6.81 -2.83 -5.51
N ALA A 218 7.23 -1.72 -4.91
CA ALA A 218 7.27 -0.41 -5.55
C ALA A 218 8.70 0.16 -5.54
N GLU A 219 9.23 0.48 -6.71
CA GLU A 219 10.59 1.00 -6.90
C GLU A 219 10.65 1.93 -8.12
N ASN A 220 11.14 3.16 -7.91
CA ASN A 220 11.42 4.10 -8.99
C ASN A 220 12.90 4.54 -8.94
N SER A 221 13.69 4.10 -9.92
CA SER A 221 15.12 4.42 -10.00
C SER A 221 15.42 5.84 -10.54
N SER A 222 14.41 6.57 -11.02
CA SER A 222 14.56 7.90 -11.62
C SER A 222 14.06 9.04 -10.72
N ASP A 223 13.13 8.75 -9.81
CA ASP A 223 12.59 9.69 -8.83
C ASP A 223 12.53 9.02 -7.46
N ASP A 224 13.50 9.38 -6.65
CA ASP A 224 13.75 8.80 -5.33
C ASP A 224 12.69 9.20 -4.28
N THR A 225 11.77 10.10 -4.62
CA THR A 225 10.61 10.40 -3.75
C THR A 225 9.46 9.39 -3.94
N LYS A 226 9.52 8.56 -4.98
CA LYS A 226 8.53 7.55 -5.37
C LYS A 226 9.00 6.13 -5.00
N GLY A 227 8.33 5.10 -5.51
CA GLY A 227 8.59 3.71 -5.12
C GLY A 227 8.08 3.41 -3.72
N TYR A 228 6.83 3.78 -3.42
CA TYR A 228 6.24 3.58 -2.09
C TYR A 228 5.04 2.65 -2.10
N VAL A 229 4.79 2.03 -0.95
CA VAL A 229 3.57 1.27 -0.68
C VAL A 229 2.77 1.97 0.42
N PHE A 230 1.49 2.23 0.15
CA PHE A 230 0.55 2.79 1.11
C PHE A 230 -0.64 1.86 1.30
N ILE A 231 -0.97 1.53 2.55
CA ILE A 231 -2.11 0.70 2.91
C ILE A 231 -2.99 1.49 3.89
N ALA A 232 -4.18 1.91 3.45
CA ALA A 232 -5.17 2.51 4.32
C ALA A 232 -5.77 1.48 5.28
N LYS A 233 -6.18 0.33 4.72
CA LYS A 233 -6.76 -0.85 5.38
C LYS A 233 -6.95 -1.98 4.36
N GLY A 234 -7.41 -3.14 4.85
CA GLY A 234 -7.78 -4.31 4.05
C GLY A 234 -7.64 -5.60 4.84
N ASN A 235 -7.91 -6.74 4.21
CA ASN A 235 -7.52 -8.06 4.71
C ASN A 235 -6.49 -8.65 3.72
N ILE A 236 -5.23 -8.69 4.12
CA ILE A 236 -4.10 -8.95 3.22
C ILE A 236 -3.31 -10.13 3.77
N GLU A 237 -3.21 -11.20 2.99
CA GLU A 237 -2.40 -12.38 3.27
C GLU A 237 -1.37 -12.53 2.16
N ILE A 238 -0.09 -12.55 2.52
CA ILE A 238 1.02 -12.64 1.58
C ILE A 238 1.96 -13.74 2.05
N ASP A 239 2.14 -14.74 1.19
CA ASP A 239 3.27 -15.67 1.22
C ASP A 239 4.25 -15.25 0.12
N ALA A 240 5.42 -14.76 0.51
CA ALA A 240 6.51 -14.36 -0.36
C ALA A 240 7.75 -15.21 -0.05
N THR A 241 8.65 -15.37 -1.02
CA THR A 241 9.96 -16.01 -0.76
C THR A 241 11.03 -14.98 -0.42
N ASP A 242 10.77 -13.71 -0.74
CA ASP A 242 11.57 -12.54 -0.43
C ASP A 242 10.70 -11.60 0.43
N ASP A 243 10.41 -10.37 0.02
CA ASP A 243 9.67 -9.43 0.86
C ASP A 243 8.15 -9.56 0.71
N CYS A 244 7.39 -9.60 1.80
CA CYS A 244 5.94 -9.49 1.64
C CYS A 244 5.54 -8.11 1.10
N ILE A 245 6.12 -7.05 1.66
CA ILE A 245 5.86 -5.66 1.26
C ILE A 245 7.18 -4.90 1.14
N HIS A 246 7.55 -4.52 -0.07
CA HIS A 246 8.71 -3.71 -0.39
C HIS A 246 8.30 -2.36 -0.99
N GLY A 247 8.60 -1.28 -0.28
CA GLY A 247 8.55 0.08 -0.82
C GLY A 247 9.91 0.73 -0.68
N THR A 248 10.65 0.90 -1.78
CA THR A 248 12.02 1.43 -1.77
C THR A 248 12.15 2.72 -0.96
N SER A 249 11.21 3.66 -1.13
CA SER A 249 11.18 4.88 -0.33
C SER A 249 10.42 4.69 0.98
N VAL A 250 9.11 4.44 0.91
CA VAL A 250 8.24 4.41 2.07
C VAL A 250 7.30 3.20 2.02
N VAL A 251 7.14 2.53 3.16
CA VAL A 251 5.97 1.68 3.43
C VAL A 251 5.17 2.34 4.55
N GLN A 252 3.92 2.73 4.28
CA GLN A 252 3.01 3.26 5.29
C GLN A 252 1.75 2.40 5.42
N ILE A 253 1.47 1.96 6.64
CA ILE A 253 0.30 1.14 6.98
C ILE A 253 -0.53 1.90 8.01
N ASP A 254 -1.74 2.30 7.63
CA ASP A 254 -2.65 3.05 8.48
C ASP A 254 -3.55 2.18 9.35
N ASP A 255 -4.01 1.04 8.81
CA ASP A 255 -4.91 0.08 9.45
C ASP A 255 -4.97 -1.23 8.63
N GLY A 256 -5.81 -2.19 9.04
CA GLY A 256 -6.09 -3.44 8.33
C GLY A 256 -5.70 -4.70 9.11
N THR A 257 -5.96 -5.86 8.53
CA THR A 257 -5.49 -7.16 9.02
C THR A 257 -4.51 -7.72 8.02
N LEU A 258 -3.25 -7.90 8.43
CA LEU A 258 -2.15 -8.33 7.57
C LEU A 258 -1.52 -9.60 8.13
N PHE A 259 -1.44 -10.64 7.31
CA PHE A 259 -0.70 -11.88 7.58
C PHE A 259 0.44 -11.98 6.56
N LEU A 260 1.67 -11.82 7.02
CA LEU A 260 2.85 -11.70 6.15
C LEU A 260 3.83 -12.83 6.48
N ASN A 261 4.08 -13.72 5.51
CA ASN A 261 5.06 -14.79 5.60
C ASN A 261 6.11 -14.59 4.50
N GLY A 262 7.33 -14.18 4.86
CA GLY A 262 8.37 -13.81 3.90
C GLY A 262 9.79 -14.07 4.40
N ALA A 263 10.78 -13.79 3.55
CA ALA A 263 12.13 -13.53 4.04
C ALA A 263 12.08 -12.29 4.92
N GLU A 264 11.64 -11.16 4.37
CA GLU A 264 11.25 -10.01 5.17
C GLU A 264 9.74 -9.80 5.19
N GLY A 265 9.22 -9.32 6.31
CA GLY A 265 7.82 -8.93 6.40
C GLY A 265 7.55 -7.61 5.67
N ILE A 266 8.26 -6.56 6.08
CA ILE A 266 8.09 -5.21 5.53
C ILE A 266 9.45 -4.56 5.37
N GLU A 267 9.74 -4.05 4.17
CA GLU A 267 11.00 -3.38 3.86
C GLU A 267 10.78 -2.00 3.21
N GLY A 268 11.55 -1.01 3.66
CA GLY A 268 11.65 0.27 2.97
C GLY A 268 12.78 1.16 3.51
N THR A 269 12.87 2.41 3.04
CA THR A 269 13.74 3.40 3.70
C THR A 269 13.06 3.98 4.93
N TYR A 270 11.78 4.28 4.81
CA TYR A 270 10.93 4.69 5.93
C TYR A 270 9.76 3.72 6.06
N VAL A 271 9.66 3.03 7.20
CA VAL A 271 8.49 2.21 7.52
C VAL A 271 7.65 2.90 8.58
N GLN A 272 6.41 3.23 8.25
CA GLN A 272 5.46 3.88 9.16
C GLN A 272 4.24 2.99 9.42
N ILE A 273 4.05 2.57 10.67
CA ILE A 273 2.89 1.77 11.09
C ILE A 273 2.05 2.58 12.07
N ASN A 274 0.88 3.02 11.62
CA ASN A 274 -0.05 3.84 12.40
C ASN A 274 -1.16 3.04 13.07
N GLY A 275 -1.40 1.79 12.64
CA GLY A 275 -2.52 0.98 13.09
C GLY A 275 -2.53 -0.41 12.46
N GLY A 276 -3.65 -1.13 12.65
CA GLY A 276 -3.88 -2.47 12.10
C GLY A 276 -3.49 -3.61 13.04
N ASN A 277 -3.84 -4.83 12.63
CA ASN A 277 -3.42 -6.09 13.23
C ASN A 277 -2.48 -6.79 12.24
N LEU A 278 -1.20 -6.83 12.57
CA LEU A 278 -0.13 -7.37 11.74
C LEU A 278 0.41 -8.63 12.41
N SER A 279 0.42 -9.74 11.67
CA SER A 279 1.08 -10.98 12.04
C SER A 279 2.16 -11.28 11.01
N ILE A 280 3.42 -11.22 11.44
CA ILE A 280 4.60 -11.36 10.58
C ILE A 280 5.36 -12.60 11.00
N ASN A 281 5.57 -13.53 10.07
CA ASN A 281 6.51 -14.64 10.21
C ASN A 281 7.64 -14.41 9.20
N ALA A 282 8.84 -14.15 9.68
CA ALA A 282 9.99 -13.79 8.84
C ALA A 282 11.13 -14.79 9.00
N THR A 283 11.83 -15.10 7.90
CA THR A 283 13.08 -15.90 7.93
C THR A 283 14.36 -15.07 7.82
N GLY A 284 14.24 -13.83 7.35
CA GLY A 284 15.17 -12.70 7.47
C GLY A 284 14.61 -11.77 8.54
N ASP A 285 14.42 -10.47 8.25
CA ASP A 285 13.93 -9.49 9.23
C ASP A 285 12.41 -9.33 9.25
N GLY A 286 11.82 -9.07 10.42
CA GLY A 286 10.38 -8.86 10.52
C GLY A 286 9.96 -7.55 9.86
N ILE A 287 10.58 -6.45 10.28
CA ILE A 287 10.43 -5.13 9.69
C ILE A 287 11.83 -4.54 9.53
N ASN A 288 12.19 -4.17 8.30
CA ASN A 288 13.50 -3.67 7.94
C ASN A 288 13.43 -2.24 7.39
N ALA A 289 14.29 -1.36 7.90
CA ALA A 289 14.58 -0.06 7.30
C ALA A 289 16.04 0.05 6.86
N GLY A 290 16.25 0.16 5.55
CA GLY A 290 17.56 0.27 4.91
C GLY A 290 17.76 1.58 4.16
N SER A 291 19.02 1.95 3.88
CA SER A 291 19.33 3.16 3.09
C SER A 291 19.12 2.93 1.58
N LYS A 292 17.86 2.88 1.13
CA LYS A 292 17.49 2.65 -0.28
C LYS A 292 17.11 3.94 -1.01
N SER A 293 16.67 4.94 -0.28
CA SER A 293 16.30 6.27 -0.75
C SER A 293 17.06 7.36 -0.01
N GLU A 294 17.55 8.37 -0.75
CA GLU A 294 18.21 9.56 -0.20
C GLU A 294 17.20 10.65 0.22
N SER A 295 15.96 10.54 -0.26
CA SER A 295 14.87 11.49 -0.02
C SER A 295 14.22 11.33 1.35
N TYR A 296 14.42 10.17 1.99
CA TYR A 296 13.86 9.84 3.30
C TYR A 296 14.97 9.44 4.27
N LYS A 297 14.77 9.78 5.54
CA LYS A 297 15.64 9.28 6.61
C LYS A 297 15.33 7.79 6.83
N VAL A 298 16.36 6.98 7.00
CA VAL A 298 16.20 5.57 7.41
C VAL A 298 15.52 5.52 8.78
N THR A 299 14.28 5.03 8.84
CA THR A 299 13.47 5.06 10.07
C THR A 299 12.38 3.99 10.07
N ILE A 300 12.21 3.33 11.21
CA ILE A 300 10.98 2.61 11.56
C ILE A 300 10.20 3.42 12.59
N GLU A 301 9.00 3.85 12.24
CA GLU A 301 8.09 4.59 13.12
C GLU A 301 6.81 3.78 13.37
N ILE A 302 6.55 3.44 14.63
CA ILE A 302 5.34 2.74 15.07
C ILE A 302 4.56 3.65 16.03
N THR A 303 3.36 4.04 15.63
CA THR A 303 2.50 4.93 16.40
C THR A 303 1.20 4.25 16.87
N GLY A 304 0.90 3.06 16.36
CA GLY A 304 -0.27 2.27 16.72
C GLY A 304 -0.21 0.84 16.19
N GLY A 305 -1.31 0.10 16.39
CA GLY A 305 -1.48 -1.26 15.90
C GLY A 305 -1.23 -2.36 16.93
N GLU A 306 -1.64 -3.57 16.60
CA GLU A 306 -1.29 -4.83 17.26
C GLU A 306 -0.36 -5.59 16.32
N ILE A 307 0.93 -5.65 16.66
CA ILE A 307 1.96 -6.20 15.79
C ILE A 307 2.54 -7.43 16.49
N THR A 308 2.41 -8.59 15.87
CA THR A 308 3.07 -9.82 16.30
C THR A 308 4.10 -10.22 15.27
N ILE A 309 5.34 -10.37 15.70
CA ILE A 309 6.47 -10.78 14.86
C ILE A 309 7.04 -12.06 15.45
N VAL A 310 7.14 -13.10 14.63
CA VAL A 310 7.79 -14.37 14.97
C VAL A 310 8.92 -14.59 13.99
N MET A 311 10.14 -14.58 14.53
CA MET A 311 11.35 -14.81 13.77
C MET A 311 11.65 -16.30 13.69
N ALA A 312 12.10 -16.74 12.51
CA ALA A 312 12.74 -18.04 12.38
C ALA A 312 14.11 -18.08 13.08
N ASP A 313 14.72 -19.25 13.16
CA ASP A 313 16.10 -19.38 13.63
C ASP A 313 17.07 -18.82 12.58
N GLY A 314 18.04 -18.01 12.99
CA GLY A 314 19.05 -17.44 12.11
C GLY A 314 19.68 -16.18 12.67
N ASP A 315 20.45 -15.51 11.81
CA ASP A 315 20.87 -14.12 12.00
C ASP A 315 19.75 -13.25 11.41
N THR A 316 18.86 -12.79 12.29
CA THR A 316 17.56 -12.20 11.93
C THR A 316 17.12 -11.27 13.03
N ASP A 317 16.54 -10.13 12.69
CA ASP A 317 16.01 -9.17 13.65
C ASP A 317 14.50 -9.00 13.50
N GLY A 318 13.80 -8.96 14.65
CA GLY A 318 12.37 -8.65 14.64
C GLY A 318 12.06 -7.32 13.98
N ILE A 319 12.81 -6.29 14.38
CA ILE A 319 12.72 -4.92 13.86
C ILE A 319 14.15 -4.40 13.69
N ASP A 320 14.62 -4.28 12.46
CA ASP A 320 15.96 -3.78 12.11
C ASP A 320 15.87 -2.42 11.43
N ALA A 321 16.60 -1.44 11.95
CA ALA A 321 16.81 -0.17 11.26
C ALA A 321 18.30 0.18 11.18
N ASN A 322 18.82 0.35 9.97
CA ASN A 322 20.10 1.04 9.72
C ASN A 322 20.06 2.55 10.08
N GLY A 323 19.06 2.97 10.85
CA GLY A 323 18.77 4.34 11.26
C GLY A 323 17.98 4.36 12.56
N ASP A 324 16.91 5.16 12.63
CA ASP A 324 16.16 5.34 13.87
C ASP A 324 15.02 4.32 14.04
N ILE A 325 14.72 3.97 15.29
CA ILE A 325 13.45 3.35 15.69
C ILE A 325 12.69 4.31 16.60
N ILE A 326 11.44 4.59 16.24
CA ILE A 326 10.55 5.49 16.99
C ILE A 326 9.25 4.74 17.32
N ILE A 327 8.98 4.55 18.61
CA ILE A 327 7.76 3.89 19.10
C ILE A 327 7.01 4.85 20.02
N SER A 328 5.80 5.24 19.62
CA SER A 328 4.94 6.16 20.38
C SER A 328 3.57 5.56 20.73
N GLY A 329 3.24 4.38 20.19
CA GLY A 329 2.01 3.66 20.50
C GLY A 329 2.02 2.22 20.01
N GLY A 330 0.87 1.56 20.08
CA GLY A 330 0.68 0.16 19.69
C GLY A 330 1.05 -0.88 20.75
N THR A 331 0.77 -2.14 20.44
CA THR A 331 1.24 -3.32 21.18
C THR A 331 2.08 -4.15 20.24
N ILE A 332 3.38 -4.26 20.53
CA ILE A 332 4.37 -4.94 19.70
C ILE A 332 4.85 -6.16 20.46
N ASN A 333 4.62 -7.35 19.90
CA ASN A 333 5.03 -8.62 20.47
C ASN A 333 6.03 -9.30 19.52
N VAL A 334 7.29 -9.36 19.91
CA VAL A 334 8.37 -9.96 19.11
C VAL A 334 8.86 -11.23 19.80
N THR A 335 8.88 -12.33 19.06
CA THR A 335 9.47 -13.61 19.48
C THR A 335 10.62 -13.95 18.54
N GLY A 336 11.84 -14.08 19.08
CA GLY A 336 13.04 -14.30 18.29
C GLY A 336 14.32 -14.22 19.13
N ASN A 337 15.45 -14.67 18.57
CA ASN A 337 16.76 -14.58 19.20
C ASN A 337 17.26 -13.14 19.22
N SER A 338 17.15 -12.45 18.08
CA SER A 338 17.31 -11.01 17.99
C SER A 338 15.96 -10.36 17.70
N THR A 339 15.65 -9.28 18.40
CA THR A 339 14.29 -8.69 18.37
C THR A 339 14.26 -7.26 17.87
N PHE A 340 15.31 -6.49 18.15
CA PHE A 340 15.44 -5.11 17.73
C PHE A 340 16.92 -4.83 17.48
N ASP A 341 17.25 -4.35 16.28
CA ASP A 341 18.55 -3.76 15.95
C ASP A 341 18.35 -2.34 15.44
N TYR A 342 19.25 -1.44 15.83
CA TYR A 342 19.28 -0.11 15.28
C TYR A 342 20.66 0.54 15.35
N ASP A 343 21.05 1.21 14.26
CA ASP A 343 22.31 1.96 14.16
C ASP A 343 22.19 3.41 14.66
N GLY A 344 20.98 3.97 14.58
CA GLY A 344 20.68 5.35 14.94
C GLY A 344 20.20 5.48 16.38
N THR A 345 19.05 6.13 16.55
CA THR A 345 18.46 6.38 17.87
C THR A 345 17.18 5.58 18.07
N ALA A 346 16.99 5.10 19.31
CA ALA A 346 15.73 4.54 19.76
C ALA A 346 14.96 5.55 20.62
N THR A 347 13.72 5.85 20.22
CA THR A 347 12.82 6.72 20.98
C THR A 347 11.55 5.97 21.36
N PHE A 348 11.32 5.77 22.66
CA PHE A 348 10.11 5.13 23.18
C PHE A 348 9.31 6.09 24.07
N THR A 349 8.12 6.48 23.62
CA THR A 349 7.28 7.49 24.30
C THR A 349 5.88 7.00 24.66
N GLY A 350 5.47 5.83 24.16
CA GLY A 350 4.18 5.21 24.44
C GLY A 350 4.02 3.87 23.74
N GLY A 351 2.99 3.10 24.12
CA GLY A 351 2.75 1.73 23.62
C GLY A 351 3.19 0.65 24.62
N THR A 352 3.23 -0.60 24.15
CA THR A 352 3.70 -1.76 24.91
C THR A 352 4.60 -2.62 24.01
N ILE A 353 5.80 -2.92 24.48
CA ILE A 353 6.72 -3.85 23.81
C ILE A 353 6.82 -5.11 24.66
N ILE A 354 6.61 -6.27 24.04
CA ILE A 354 6.75 -7.60 24.63
C ILE A 354 7.81 -8.34 23.81
N VAL A 355 8.86 -8.78 24.48
CA VAL A 355 9.95 -9.56 23.88
C VAL A 355 9.98 -10.93 24.55
N ASN A 356 9.81 -11.99 23.75
CA ASN A 356 9.82 -13.37 24.22
C ASN A 356 8.90 -13.59 25.45
N GLY A 357 7.70 -13.01 25.41
CA GLY A 357 6.68 -13.09 26.47
C GLY A 357 6.88 -12.15 27.66
N ASN A 358 7.94 -11.35 27.69
CA ASN A 358 8.23 -10.41 28.77
C ASN A 358 8.06 -8.97 28.30
N LYS A 359 7.30 -8.16 29.06
CA LYS A 359 7.20 -6.73 28.79
C LYS A 359 8.54 -6.04 29.08
N VAL A 360 8.96 -5.14 28.20
CA VAL A 360 10.16 -4.29 28.38
C VAL A 360 9.77 -2.81 28.44
N ASP A 361 10.59 -2.02 29.13
CA ASP A 361 10.36 -0.57 29.35
C ASP A 361 11.21 0.33 28.44
N THR A 362 12.09 -0.27 27.61
CA THR A 362 12.92 0.39 26.60
C THR A 362 13.00 -0.47 25.34
N ILE A 363 13.30 0.14 24.19
CA ILE A 363 13.61 -0.60 22.95
C ILE A 363 14.96 -1.32 23.16
N PRO A 364 15.02 -2.66 23.08
CA PRO A 364 16.28 -3.40 23.11
C PRO A 364 17.15 -3.07 21.89
N ASN A 365 18.45 -3.38 21.98
CA ASN A 365 19.37 -3.25 20.84
C ASN A 365 20.32 -4.47 20.84
N SER A 366 20.29 -5.25 19.76
CA SER A 366 21.10 -6.45 19.56
C SER A 366 22.54 -6.16 19.13
N ALA A 367 22.81 -5.08 18.39
CA ALA A 367 24.17 -4.64 18.05
C ALA A 367 25.06 -4.37 19.28
N THR A 368 24.45 -4.06 20.44
CA THR A 368 25.14 -4.04 21.73
C THR A 368 25.18 -5.44 22.36
N GLY A 369 25.93 -6.37 21.75
CA GLY A 369 26.01 -7.78 22.11
C GLY A 369 25.68 -8.12 23.57
N GLN A 370 24.54 -8.77 23.79
CA GLN A 370 24.28 -9.49 25.03
C GLN A 370 25.07 -10.80 25.01
N ASN A 371 26.25 -10.77 25.64
CA ASN A 371 26.93 -11.96 26.14
C ASN A 371 26.28 -12.45 27.44
#